data_AF-A0A7H4P4L4-F1
#
_entry.id   AF-A0A7H4P4L4-F1
#
_cell.length_a   1.000
_cell.length_b   1.000
_cell.length_c   1.000
_cell.angle_alpha   90.00
_cell.angle_beta   90.00
_cell.angle_gamma   90.00
#
_symmetry.space_group_name_H-M   'P 1'
#
loop_
_entity.id
_entity.type
_entity.pdbx_description
1 polymer ?
#
loop_
_entity_poly.entity_id
_entity_poly.type
_entity_poly.pdbx_seq_one_letter_code
_entity_poly.pdbx_strand_id
1 'polypeptide(L)' 'MFTHMRIAKPVANLERSFLMYSKGLGLHKIAEFNDHDGFNGIMLGRGDLDWHIEFTFLPKPSRSTFTHRRGFTRSLLL' A
#
# COMPACT_ATOMS: atom_id res chain seq x y z
N MET A 1 -18.37 4.43 19.10
CA MET A 1 -17.73 3.47 18.17
C MET A 1 -17.09 4.30 17.07
N PHE A 2 -15.77 4.46 17.07
CA PHE A 2 -15.08 5.18 16.00
C PHE A 2 -14.87 4.21 14.83
N THR A 3 -15.15 4.66 13.62
CA THR A 3 -14.98 3.87 12.40
C THR A 3 -13.65 4.26 11.78
N HIS A 4 -12.73 3.29 11.66
CA HIS A 4 -11.44 3.49 11.04
C HIS A 4 -11.57 3.40 9.51
N MET A 5 -11.18 4.45 8.79
CA MET A 5 -11.25 4.50 7.32
C MET A 5 -9.91 4.12 6.68
N ARG A 6 -9.97 3.27 5.63
CA ARG A 6 -8.80 2.81 4.88
C ARG A 6 -8.87 3.30 3.44
N ILE A 7 -7.79 3.91 2.96
CA ILE A 7 -7.67 4.37 1.57
C ILE A 7 -6.54 3.58 0.91
N ALA A 8 -6.88 2.51 0.20
CA ALA A 8 -5.92 1.72 -0.56
C ALA A 8 -5.61 2.39 -1.90
N LYS A 9 -4.33 2.65 -2.18
CA LYS A 9 -3.88 3.31 -3.41
C LYS A 9 -2.69 2.57 -4.03
N PRO A 10 -2.86 1.96 -5.22
CA PRO A 10 -1.75 1.45 -6.01
C PRO A 10 -0.81 2.59 -6.44
N VAL A 11 0.50 2.36 -6.33
CA VAL A 11 1.54 3.32 -6.72
C VAL A 11 2.61 2.66 -7.56
N ALA A 12 3.29 3.45 -8.41
CA ALA A 12 4.39 2.96 -9.23
C ALA A 12 5.74 2.94 -8.48
N ASN A 13 5.86 3.66 -7.36
CA ASN A 13 7.06 3.74 -6.55
C ASN A 13 6.68 4.06 -5.09
N LEU A 14 6.87 3.09 -4.19
CA LEU A 14 6.49 3.21 -2.78
C LEU A 14 7.24 4.37 -2.09
N GLU A 15 8.55 4.44 -2.24
CA GLU A 15 9.39 5.42 -1.55
C GLU A 15 9.03 6.85 -1.97
N ARG A 16 8.86 7.09 -3.27
CA ARG A 16 8.47 8.41 -3.79
C ARG A 16 7.09 8.82 -3.24
N SER A 17 6.12 7.91 -3.26
CA SER A 17 4.78 8.19 -2.75
C SER A 17 4.79 8.41 -1.24
N PHE A 18 5.54 7.60 -0.49
CA PHE A 18 5.75 7.78 0.95
C PHE A 18 6.31 9.17 1.26
N LEU A 19 7.41 9.57 0.61
CA LEU A 19 8.04 10.88 0.84
C LEU A 19 7.09 12.05 0.51
N MET A 20 6.32 11.94 -0.58
CA MET A 20 5.36 12.98 -0.95
C MET A 20 4.27 13.17 0.10
N TYR A 21 3.65 12.08 0.56
CA TYR A 21 2.53 12.16 1.50
C TYR A 21 3.01 12.41 2.93
N SER A 22 4.17 11.88 3.30
CA SER A 22 4.78 12.18 4.60
C SER A 22 5.15 13.65 4.72
N LYS A 23 5.82 14.23 3.71
CA LYS A 23 6.22 15.65 3.74
C LYS A 23 5.06 16.60 3.45
N GLY A 24 4.18 16.26 2.52
CA GLY A 24 3.09 17.14 2.08
C GLY A 24 1.92 17.19 3.06
N LEU A 25 1.62 16.08 3.74
CA LEU A 25 0.47 15.97 4.65
C LEU A 25 0.87 15.73 6.11
N GLY A 26 2.17 15.60 6.41
CA GLY A 26 2.64 15.32 7.76
C GLY A 26 2.26 13.92 8.25
N LEU A 27 2.09 12.95 7.35
CA LEU A 27 1.79 11.56 7.73
C LEU A 27 3.09 10.79 8.07
N HIS A 28 2.95 9.76 8.88
CA HIS A 28 4.06 8.91 9.32
C HIS A 28 3.83 7.47 8.86
N LYS A 29 4.92 6.74 8.63
CA LYS A 29 4.83 5.29 8.41
C LYS A 29 4.31 4.65 9.69
N ILE A 30 3.17 3.97 9.61
CA ILE A 30 2.56 3.26 10.75
C ILE A 30 2.67 1.74 10.60
N ALA A 31 2.84 1.23 9.38
CA ALA A 31 3.12 -0.17 9.10
C ALA A 31 3.70 -0.34 7.69
N GLU A 32 4.27 -1.51 7.42
CA GLU A 32 4.73 -1.93 6.10
C GLU A 32 4.64 -3.45 5.95
N PHE A 33 4.57 -3.92 4.71
CA PHE A 33 4.63 -5.34 4.37
C PHE A 33 5.39 -5.54 3.06
N ASN A 34 5.97 -6.73 2.89
CA ASN A 34 6.72 -7.13 1.71
C ASN A 34 6.24 -8.50 1.22
N ASP A 35 6.21 -8.68 -0.09
CA ASP A 35 5.84 -9.91 -0.80
C ASP A 35 4.55 -10.59 -0.32
N HIS A 36 3.53 -9.79 -0.02
CA HIS A 36 2.20 -10.28 0.36
C HIS A 36 1.33 -10.45 -0.89
N ASP A 37 1.15 -11.70 -1.34
CA ASP A 37 0.53 -12.04 -2.63
C ASP A 37 1.18 -11.29 -3.82
N GLY A 38 2.50 -11.13 -3.75
CA GLY A 38 3.30 -10.41 -4.75
C GLY A 38 3.29 -8.89 -4.60
N PHE A 39 2.60 -8.32 -3.61
CA PHE A 39 2.62 -6.89 -3.33
C PHE A 39 3.58 -6.51 -2.21
N ASN A 40 4.21 -5.37 -2.36
CA ASN A 40 4.83 -4.63 -1.26
C ASN A 40 3.94 -3.45 -0.88
N GLY A 41 3.99 -2.99 0.36
CA GLY A 41 3.19 -1.83 0.75
C GLY A 41 3.66 -1.10 1.99
N ILE A 42 3.20 0.15 2.09
CA ILE A 42 3.49 1.08 3.18
C ILE A 42 2.17 1.73 3.60
N MET A 43 1.87 1.69 4.89
CA MET A 43 0.72 2.38 5.48
C MET A 43 1.18 3.69 6.11
N LEU A 44 0.52 4.79 5.75
CA LEU A 44 0.74 6.12 6.31
C LEU A 44 -0.47 6.61 7.09
N GLY A 45 -0.24 7.09 8.30
CA GLY A 45 -1.28 7.69 9.15
C GLY A 45 -0.69 8.64 10.18
N ARG A 46 -1.53 9.09 11.11
CA ARG A 46 -1.16 9.94 12.25
C ARG A 46 -2.06 9.58 13.43
N GLY A 47 -1.54 9.66 14.65
CA GLY A 47 -2.24 9.15 15.85
C GLY A 47 -3.54 9.89 16.20
N ASP A 48 -3.78 11.07 15.62
CA ASP A 48 -4.97 11.91 15.76
C ASP A 48 -5.93 11.78 14.55
N LEU A 49 -5.67 10.85 13.62
CA LEU A 49 -6.51 10.60 12.45
C LEU A 49 -7.12 9.20 12.52
N ASP A 50 -8.44 9.12 12.38
CA ASP A 50 -9.18 7.85 12.28
C ASP A 50 -9.12 7.24 10.86
N TRP A 51 -8.06 7.57 10.10
CA TRP A 51 -7.85 7.05 8.77
C TRP A 51 -6.37 6.89 8.44
N HIS A 52 -6.09 5.97 7.52
CA HIS A 52 -4.77 5.82 6.94
C HIS A 52 -4.84 5.56 5.44
N ILE A 53 -3.74 5.86 4.76
CA ILE A 53 -3.52 5.50 3.36
C ILE A 53 -2.61 4.28 3.31
N GLU A 54 -3.00 3.30 2.51
CA GLU A 54 -2.20 2.12 2.24
C GLU A 54 -1.71 2.18 0.80
N PHE A 55 -0.39 2.38 0.63
CA PHE A 55 0.23 2.28 -0.68
C PHE A 55 0.60 0.85 -0.99
N THR A 56 0.22 0.39 -2.18
CA THR A 56 0.56 -0.94 -2.70
C THR A 56 1.38 -0.82 -3.98
N PHE A 57 2.39 -1.67 -4.11
CA PHE A 57 3.22 -1.76 -5.31
C PHE A 57 3.37 -3.23 -5.68
N LEU A 58 2.97 -3.55 -6.91
CA LEU A 58 3.23 -4.83 -7.54
C LEU A 58 4.51 -4.70 -8.38
N PRO A 59 5.61 -5.36 -8.00
CA PRO A 59 6.79 -5.43 -8.85
C PRO A 59 6.43 -6.04 -10.21
N LYS A 60 7.11 -5.60 -11.27
CA LYS A 60 6.95 -6.26 -12.57
C LYS A 60 7.38 -7.72 -12.43
N PRO A 61 6.58 -8.68 -12.91
CA PRO A 61 6.98 -10.09 -12.87
C PRO A 61 8.28 -10.25 -13.64
N SER A 62 9.21 -11.03 -13.09
CA SER A 62 10.40 -11.45 -13.82
C SER A 62 9.97 -12.31 -15.01
N ARG A 63 10.72 -12.27 -16.12
CA ARG A 63 10.39 -13.01 -17.35
C ARG A 63 10.16 -14.53 -17.14
N SER A 64 10.62 -15.10 -16.03
CA SER A 64 10.43 -16.51 -15.66
C SER A 64 9.09 -16.83 -14.98
N THR A 65 8.29 -15.84 -14.59
CA THR A 65 7.03 -16.03 -13.84
C THR A 65 5.78 -15.75 -14.68
N PHE A 66 5.91 -15.64 -16.01
CA PHE A 66 4.79 -15.47 -16.93
C PHE A 66 4.03 -16.80 -17.13
N THR A 67 3.42 -17.32 -16.07
CA THR A 67 2.48 -18.43 -16.17
C THR A 67 1.26 -18.09 -15.33
N HIS A 68 0.21 -17.65 -16.02
CA HIS A 68 -1.19 -17.69 -15.60
C HIS A 68 -1.60 -16.87 -14.36
N ARG A 69 -1.81 -15.56 -14.51
CA ARG A 69 -2.76 -14.83 -13.65
C ARG A 69 -3.76 -14.02 -14.48
N ARG A 70 -4.81 -14.70 -14.96
CA ARG A 70 -6.07 -14.06 -15.38
C ARG A 70 -6.97 -13.91 -14.16
N GLY A 71 -7.26 -12.65 -13.82
CA GLY A 71 -8.33 -12.25 -12.90
C GLY A 71 -7.98 -12.37 -11.43
N PHE A 72 -7.86 -11.23 -10.74
CA PHE A 72 -8.33 -11.14 -9.36
C PHE A 72 -8.40 -9.71 -8.85
N THR A 73 -9.63 -9.23 -8.67
CA THR A 73 -9.99 -8.32 -7.59
C THR A 73 -10.04 -9.15 -6.31
N ARG A 74 -8.97 -9.15 -5.52
CA ARG A 74 -9.07 -9.55 -4.12
C ARG A 74 -8.45 -8.53 -3.20
N SER A 75 -9.28 -8.17 -2.23
CA SER A 75 -8.99 -7.39 -1.05
C SER A 75 -7.66 -7.86 -0.45
N LEU A 76 -6.70 -6.94 -0.41
CA LEU A 76 -5.58 -7.04 0.50
C LEU A 76 -6.17 -6.82 1.90
N LEU A 77 -6.57 -7.92 2.55
CA LEU A 77 -7.19 -7.93 3.86
C LEU A 77 -6.08 -8.23 4.87
N LEU A 78 -5.37 -7.16 5.25
CA LEU A 78 -4.70 -6.97 6.54
C LEU A 78 -5.12 -5.59 7.01
#